data_AF-A0A1W9LKJ8-F1
#
_entry.id   AF-A0A1W9LKJ8-F1
#
_cell.length_a   1.000
_cell.length_b   1.000
_cell.length_c   1.000
_cell.angle_alpha   90.00
_cell.angle_beta   90.00
_cell.angle_gamma   90.00
#
_symmetry.space_group_name_H-M   'P 1'
#
loop_
_entity.id
_entity.type
_entity.pdbx_description
1 polymer ?
#
loop_
_entity_poly.entity_id
_entity_poly.type
_entity_poly.pdbx_seq_one_letter_code
_entity_poly.pdbx_strand_id
1 'polypeptide(L)' 'MDFFRVKREIGLGLAILLMIATAAYADNVLEVETERDMVIWADSDMAKLGQSMAIGDFNGDGKDDVAIGSPQ' A
#
# COMPACT_ATOMS: atom_id res chain seq x y z
N MET A 1 48.29 -11.57 24.71
CA MET A 1 47.60 -11.50 23.41
C MET A 1 46.14 -11.18 23.66
N ASP A 2 45.83 -9.89 23.64
CA ASP A 2 44.66 -9.26 23.01
C ASP A 2 43.23 -9.51 23.52
N PHE A 3 43.01 -9.70 24.83
CA PHE A 3 41.65 -9.63 25.42
C PHE A 3 40.91 -8.30 25.11
N PHE A 4 41.65 -7.20 24.99
CA PHE A 4 41.11 -5.88 24.62
C PHE A 4 40.65 -5.80 23.15
N ARG A 5 41.21 -6.64 22.27
CA ARG A 5 40.88 -6.65 20.84
C ARG A 5 39.55 -7.37 20.59
N VAL A 6 39.33 -8.50 21.28
CA VAL A 6 38.08 -9.29 21.18
C VAL A 6 36.87 -8.51 21.70
N LYS A 7 36.98 -7.81 22.86
CA LYS A 7 35.88 -7.00 23.38
C LYS A 7 35.48 -5.83 22.47
N ARG A 8 36.44 -5.27 21.72
CA ARG A 8 36.18 -4.23 20.71
C ARG A 8 35.44 -4.77 19.49
N GLU A 9 35.80 -5.96 19.01
CA GLU A 9 35.14 -6.56 17.84
C GLU A 9 33.69 -6.99 18.14
N ILE A 10 33.43 -7.52 19.33
CA ILE A 10 32.05 -7.85 19.77
C ILE A 10 31.20 -6.59 19.94
N GLY A 11 31.75 -5.52 20.53
CA GLY A 11 31.05 -4.25 20.71
C GLY A 11 30.69 -3.57 19.38
N LEU A 12 31.60 -3.62 18.40
CA LEU A 12 31.37 -3.07 17.06
C LEU A 12 30.33 -3.89 16.28
N GLY A 13 30.39 -5.23 16.34
CA GLY A 13 29.40 -6.09 15.69
C GLY A 13 27.98 -5.89 16.23
N LEU A 14 27.84 -5.77 17.56
CA LEU A 14 26.56 -5.49 18.20
C LEU A 14 26.03 -4.09 17.84
N ALA A 15 26.90 -3.09 17.79
CA ALA A 15 26.51 -1.73 17.41
C ALA A 15 26.02 -1.65 15.95
N ILE A 16 26.69 -2.35 15.03
CA ILE A 16 26.27 -2.46 13.62
C ILE A 16 24.93 -3.18 13.51
N LEU A 17 24.75 -4.30 14.23
CA LEU A 17 23.49 -5.02 14.26
C LEU A 17 22.33 -4.14 14.79
N LEU A 18 22.59 -3.34 15.82
CA LEU A 18 21.60 -2.40 16.37
C LEU A 18 21.23 -1.30 15.37
N MET A 19 22.21 -0.78 14.62
CA MET A 19 21.97 0.24 13.59
C MET A 19 21.18 -0.31 12.40
N ILE A 20 21.52 -1.53 11.94
CA ILE A 20 20.78 -2.22 10.87
C ILE A 20 19.36 -2.52 11.30
N ALA A 21 19.16 -3.02 12.53
CA ALA A 21 17.84 -3.28 13.06
C ALA A 21 16.99 -2.00 13.11
N THR A 22 17.55 -0.91 13.66
CA THR A 22 16.85 0.38 13.72
C THR A 22 16.45 0.90 12.33
N ALA A 23 17.35 0.80 11.35
CA ALA A 23 17.08 1.22 9.97
C ALA A 23 15.95 0.37 9.33
N ALA A 24 15.96 -0.95 9.54
CA ALA A 24 14.92 -1.84 9.02
C ALA A 24 13.52 -1.59 9.61
N TYR A 25 13.44 -1.05 10.83
CA TYR A 25 12.17 -0.68 11.47
C TYR A 25 11.58 0.65 10.96
N ALA A 26 12.37 1.51 10.32
CA ALA A 26 11.93 2.86 9.94
C ALA A 26 11.02 2.90 8.69
N ASP A 27 11.05 1.88 7.83
CA ASP A 27 10.39 1.89 6.51
C ASP A 27 8.92 1.42 6.48
N ASN A 28 8.31 1.10 7.63
CA ASN A 28 6.95 0.53 7.68
C ASN A 28 5.81 1.58 7.77
N VAL A 29 6.00 2.77 7.20
CA VAL A 29 4.94 3.79 7.16
C VAL A 29 4.19 3.65 5.83
N LEU A 30 2.96 3.12 5.88
CA LEU A 30 2.03 3.22 4.75
C LEU A 30 1.65 4.69 4.58
N GLU A 31 2.21 5.35 3.58
CA GLU A 31 1.79 6.70 3.18
C GLU A 31 0.43 6.57 2.47
N VAL A 32 -0.65 6.98 3.16
CA VAL A 32 -1.98 7.05 2.56
C VAL A 32 -2.05 8.38 1.81
N GLU A 33 -1.73 8.35 0.53
CA GLU A 33 -2.00 9.48 -0.36
C GLU A 33 -3.51 9.57 -0.59
N THR A 34 -4.09 10.75 -0.33
CA THR A 34 -5.53 10.99 -0.53
C THR A 34 -5.87 11.30 -1.99
N GLU A 35 -5.11 10.74 -2.92
CA GLU A 35 -5.36 10.89 -4.35
C GLU A 35 -6.41 9.88 -4.80
N ARG A 36 -7.30 10.32 -5.69
CA ARG A 36 -8.29 9.43 -6.30
C ARG A 36 -7.66 8.81 -7.53
N ASP A 37 -7.55 7.49 -7.54
CA ASP A 37 -7.09 6.75 -8.72
C ASP A 37 -7.98 6.99 -9.95
N MET A 38 -9.30 7.12 -9.74
CA MET A 38 -10.27 7.30 -10.82
C MET A 38 -11.51 8.07 -10.37
N VAL A 39 -12.04 8.91 -11.27
CA VAL A 39 -13.39 9.50 -11.18
C VAL A 39 -14.13 9.20 -12.48
N ILE A 40 -15.34 8.66 -12.37
CA ILE A 40 -16.19 8.32 -13.51
C ILE A 40 -17.30 9.37 -13.60
N TRP A 41 -17.41 10.02 -14.75
CA TRP A 41 -18.43 11.04 -15.01
C TRP A 41 -19.55 10.48 -15.88
N ALA A 42 -20.77 10.99 -15.68
CA ALA A 42 -21.89 10.75 -16.57
C ALA A 42 -21.92 11.79 -17.70
N ASP A 43 -22.55 11.43 -18.81
CA ASP A 43 -22.77 12.35 -19.95
C ASP A 43 -23.84 13.43 -19.65
N SER A 44 -24.70 13.22 -18.64
CA SER A 44 -25.66 14.23 -18.19
C SER A 44 -25.91 14.18 -16.69
N ASP A 45 -26.29 15.32 -16.12
CA ASP A 45 -26.65 15.45 -14.69
C ASP A 45 -27.89 14.62 -14.33
N MET A 46 -28.76 14.35 -15.31
CA MET A 46 -29.99 13.60 -15.09
C MET A 46 -29.76 12.10 -15.03
N ALA A 47 -28.60 11.60 -15.48
CA ALA A 47 -28.33 10.18 -15.66
C ALA A 47 -28.37 9.37 -14.34
N LYS A 48 -28.17 10.07 -13.21
CA LYS A 48 -28.03 9.50 -11.86
C LYS A 48 -27.07 8.31 -11.83
N LEU A 49 -25.95 8.47 -12.53
CA LEU A 49 -24.84 7.52 -12.45
C LEU A 49 -24.44 7.33 -10.99
N GLY A 50 -24.34 6.07 -10.56
CA GLY A 50 -24.03 5.73 -9.17
C GLY A 50 -25.26 5.59 -8.27
N GLN A 51 -26.49 5.64 -8.82
CA GLN A 51 -27.70 5.37 -8.03
C GLN A 51 -27.74 3.91 -7.52
N SER A 52 -27.12 2.97 -8.23
CA SER A 52 -26.93 1.58 -7.81
C SER A 52 -25.57 1.04 -8.27
N MET A 53 -25.05 0.03 -7.56
CA MET A 53 -23.76 -0.61 -7.88
C MET A 53 -23.84 -2.13 -7.65
N ALA A 54 -23.08 -2.89 -8.43
CA ALA A 54 -22.87 -4.33 -8.26
C ALA A 54 -21.41 -4.70 -8.55
N ILE A 55 -20.93 -5.75 -7.88
CA ILE A 55 -19.57 -6.29 -8.02
C ILE A 55 -19.66 -7.74 -8.47
N GLY A 56 -18.80 -8.14 -9.40
CA GLY A 56 -18.63 -9.52 -9.84
C GLY A 56 -17.86 -9.61 -11.15
N ASP A 57 -17.39 -10.80 -11.52
CA ASP A 57 -16.73 -11.03 -12.80
C ASP A 57 -17.76 -11.11 -13.94
N PHE A 58 -17.98 -10.00 -14.64
CA PHE A 58 -18.96 -9.90 -15.71
C PHE A 58 -18.36 -10.21 -17.08
N ASN A 59 -17.04 -10.18 -17.22
CA ASN A 59 -16.34 -10.40 -18.50
C ASN A 59 -15.59 -11.74 -18.60
N GLY A 60 -15.44 -12.47 -17.51
CA GLY A 60 -14.86 -13.81 -17.42
C GLY A 60 -13.33 -13.85 -17.31
N ASP A 61 -12.67 -12.75 -16.94
CA ASP A 61 -11.21 -12.70 -16.79
C ASP A 61 -10.71 -13.13 -15.40
N GLY A 62 -11.64 -13.47 -14.49
CA GLY A 62 -11.34 -13.91 -13.14
C GLY A 62 -11.05 -12.77 -12.16
N LYS A 63 -11.32 -11.52 -12.53
CA LYS A 63 -11.25 -10.35 -11.63
C LYS A 63 -12.66 -9.80 -11.37
N ASP A 64 -12.83 -9.21 -10.20
CA ASP A 64 -14.08 -8.51 -9.88
C ASP A 64 -14.20 -7.24 -10.74
N ASP A 65 -15.28 -7.16 -11.51
CA ASP A 65 -15.68 -5.95 -12.23
C ASP A 65 -16.62 -5.10 -11.37
N VAL A 66 -16.74 -3.82 -11.73
CA VAL A 66 -17.69 -2.87 -11.15
C VAL A 66 -18.75 -2.50 -12.18
N ALA A 67 -20.02 -2.79 -11.89
CA ALA A 67 -21.16 -2.30 -12.64
C ALA A 67 -21.82 -1.13 -11.91
N ILE A 68 -22.03 0.00 -12.61
CA ILE A 68 -22.61 1.23 -12.06
C ILE A 68 -23.90 1.56 -12.82
N GLY A 69 -25.01 1.69 -12.10
CA GLY A 69 -26.31 2.03 -12.68
C GLY A 69 -26.40 3.51 -13.05
N SER A 70 -27.02 3.78 -14.21
CA SER A 70 -27.37 5.11 -14.72
C SER A 70 -28.80 5.07 -15.28
N PRO A 71 -29.82 5.08 -14.40
CA PRO A 71 -31.19 4.69 -14.78
C PRO A 71 -32.04 5.77 -15.46
N GLN A 72 -31.47 6.91 -15.84
CA GLN A 72 -32.13 7.99 -16.58
C GLN A 72 -31.31 8.39 -17.79
#